data_AF-A0A7U9SLV7-F1
#
_entry.id   AF-A0A7U9SLV7-F1
#
_cell.length_a   1.000
_cell.length_b   1.000
_cell.length_c   1.000
_cell.angle_alpha   90.00
_cell.angle_beta   90.00
_cell.angle_gamma   90.00
#
_symmetry.space_group_name_H-M   'P 1'
#
loop_
_entity.id
_entity.type
_entity.pdbx_description
1 polymer ?
#
loop_
_entity_poly.entity_id
_entity_poly.type
_entity_poly.pdbx_seq_one_letter_code
_entity_poly.pdbx_strand_id
1 'polypeptide(L)'
;MIYDGKEGDIINQYVIFTKVCNEQMKKYGRTRKAVMEAICICKDRNVLREYLSSKESEVVDIMMVLYDEEEIMRSYVESEVYDSKIDTARRMLSDGALSLDKVAEFSNLPIEVIRELSGELQPV
;
A
#
# COMPACT_ATOMS: atom_id res chain seq x y z
N MET A 1 16.92 -23.72 17.61
CA MET A 1 16.04 -24.48 16.69
C MET A 1 15.23 -23.47 15.88
N ILE A 2 14.98 -23.76 14.59
CA ILE A 2 14.26 -22.85 13.68
C ILE A 2 12.73 -22.91 13.89
N TYR A 3 12.18 -24.05 14.32
CA TYR A 3 10.78 -24.17 14.70
C TYR A 3 10.62 -25.41 15.58
N ASP A 4 10.19 -25.25 16.82
CA ASP A 4 9.81 -26.37 17.69
C ASP A 4 8.32 -26.32 18.08
N GLY A 5 7.57 -25.36 17.52
CA GLY A 5 6.15 -25.18 17.75
C GLY A 5 5.81 -24.68 19.16
N LYS A 6 6.81 -24.21 19.92
CA LYS A 6 6.62 -23.68 21.26
C LYS A 6 6.52 -22.16 21.25
N GLU A 7 5.77 -21.66 22.21
CA GLU A 7 5.69 -20.23 22.48
C GLU A 7 7.10 -19.68 22.77
N GLY A 8 7.52 -18.70 21.96
CA GLY A 8 8.86 -18.12 22.04
C GLY A 8 9.87 -18.63 21.01
N ASP A 9 9.51 -19.55 20.10
CA ASP A 9 10.37 -19.88 18.96
C ASP A 9 10.57 -18.69 18.00
N ILE A 10 11.60 -18.77 17.15
CA ILE A 10 11.99 -17.67 16.28
C ILE A 10 10.90 -17.27 15.28
N ILE A 11 10.09 -18.23 14.82
CA ILE A 11 8.98 -17.96 13.89
C ILE A 11 7.86 -17.23 14.63
N ASN A 12 7.50 -17.69 15.83
CA ASN A 12 6.51 -17.01 16.66
C ASN A 12 6.94 -15.58 17.01
N GLN A 13 8.22 -15.36 17.36
CA GLN A 13 8.74 -14.01 17.61
C GLN A 13 8.65 -13.12 16.37
N TYR A 14 8.92 -13.65 15.18
CA TYR A 14 8.76 -12.91 13.92
C TYR A 14 7.29 -12.57 13.63
N VAL A 15 6.36 -13.50 13.89
CA VAL A 15 4.91 -13.24 13.76
C VAL A 15 4.46 -12.15 14.72
N ILE A 16 4.98 -12.11 15.95
CA ILE A 16 4.66 -11.04 16.90
C ILE A 16 5.24 -9.70 16.42
N PHE A 17 6.51 -9.68 15.99
CA PHE A 17 7.15 -8.48 15.45
C PHE A 17 6.37 -7.88 14.28
N THR A 18 5.98 -8.69 13.30
CA THR A 18 5.20 -8.23 12.13
C THR A 18 3.84 -7.67 12.52
N LYS A 19 3.15 -8.27 13.51
CA LYS A 19 1.90 -7.72 14.06
C LYS A 19 2.10 -6.35 14.71
N VAL A 20 3.13 -6.21 15.54
CA VAL A 20 3.45 -4.93 16.20
C VAL A 20 3.81 -3.86 15.15
N CYS A 21 4.61 -4.18 14.14
CA CYS A 21 4.92 -3.28 13.03
C CYS A 21 3.65 -2.80 12.32
N ASN A 22 2.72 -3.70 12.01
CA ASN A 22 1.44 -3.34 11.38
C ASN A 22 0.58 -2.42 12.25
N GLU A 23 0.56 -2.65 13.57
CA GLU A 23 -0.15 -1.78 14.52
C GLU A 23 0.47 -0.37 14.56
N GLN A 24 1.80 -0.27 14.60
CA GLN A 24 2.48 1.03 14.60
C GLN A 24 2.34 1.75 13.26
N MET A 25 2.37 1.03 12.14
CA MET A 25 2.14 1.60 10.81
C MET A 25 0.71 2.15 10.66
N LYS A 26 -0.31 1.47 11.19
CA LYS A 26 -1.68 2.01 11.21
C LYS A 26 -1.80 3.31 12.00
N LYS A 27 -0.96 3.50 13.03
CA LYS A 27 -1.00 4.68 13.91
C LYS A 27 -0.16 5.85 13.38
N TYR A 28 1.02 5.57 12.84
CA TYR A 28 2.01 6.61 12.48
C TYR A 28 2.35 6.63 10.98
N GLY A 29 1.65 5.84 10.16
CA GLY A 29 1.98 5.64 8.75
C GLY A 29 3.27 4.83 8.56
N ARG A 30 3.71 4.74 7.30
CA ARG A 30 5.01 4.16 6.90
C ARG A 30 6.14 5.12 7.23
N THR A 31 6.43 5.28 8.51
CA THR A 31 7.44 6.24 8.97
C THR A 31 8.52 5.55 9.79
N ARG A 32 9.71 6.16 9.81
CA ARG A 32 10.82 5.73 10.69
C ARG A 32 10.35 5.60 12.15
N LYS A 33 9.49 6.53 12.59
CA LYS A 33 8.88 6.51 13.93
C LYS A 33 8.07 5.25 14.18
N ALA A 34 7.27 4.79 13.22
CA ALA A 34 6.47 3.57 13.36
C ALA A 34 7.37 2.34 13.60
N VAL A 35 8.48 2.23 12.84
CA VAL A 35 9.43 1.13 12.97
C VAL A 35 10.19 1.19 14.30
N MET A 36 10.68 2.36 14.69
CA MET A 36 11.39 2.54 15.96
C MET A 36 10.50 2.20 17.17
N GLU A 37 9.23 2.63 17.14
CA GLU A 37 8.28 2.30 18.20
C GLU A 37 8.00 0.79 18.25
N ALA A 38 7.84 0.15 17.08
CA ALA A 38 7.64 -1.30 17.01
C ALA A 38 8.84 -2.07 17.58
N ILE A 39 10.06 -1.64 17.27
CA ILE A 39 11.30 -2.23 17.80
C ILE A 39 11.38 -2.06 19.32
N CYS A 40 11.08 -0.86 19.83
CA CYS A 40 11.03 -0.58 21.27
C CYS A 40 10.08 -1.54 21.99
N ILE A 41 8.83 -1.63 21.52
CA ILE A 41 7.81 -2.54 22.05
C ILE A 41 8.28 -4.00 22.01
N CYS A 42 8.91 -4.44 20.92
CA CYS A 42 9.37 -5.82 20.80
C CYS A 42 10.52 -6.12 21.78
N LYS A 43 11.48 -5.20 21.94
CA LYS A 43 12.57 -5.35 22.91
C LYS A 43 12.04 -5.44 24.35
N ASP A 44 11.06 -4.60 24.70
CA ASP A 44 10.43 -4.59 26.03
C ASP A 44 9.66 -5.89 26.30
N ARG A 45 9.03 -6.47 25.28
CA ARG A 45 8.32 -7.76 25.35
C ARG A 45 9.22 -8.98 25.17
N ASN A 46 10.55 -8.79 25.10
CA ASN A 46 11.53 -9.84 24.85
C ASN A 46 11.32 -10.60 23.52
N VAL A 47 10.77 -9.93 22.51
CA VAL A 47 10.54 -10.42 21.14
C VAL A 47 11.69 -9.96 20.26
N LEU A 48 12.42 -10.92 19.65
CA LEU A 48 13.63 -10.68 18.85
C LEU A 48 14.68 -9.83 19.57
N ARG A 49 14.68 -9.82 20.91
CA ARG A 49 15.39 -8.81 21.71
C ARG A 49 16.88 -8.74 21.41
N GLU A 50 17.56 -9.88 21.35
CA GLU A 50 19.01 -9.93 21.09
C GLU A 50 19.34 -9.38 19.69
N TYR A 51 18.59 -9.82 18.69
CA TYR A 51 18.74 -9.36 17.31
C TYR A 51 18.46 -7.86 17.18
N LEU A 52 17.31 -7.39 17.67
CA LEU A 52 16.92 -5.99 17.60
C LEU A 52 17.84 -5.08 18.42
N SER A 53 18.44 -5.57 19.52
CA SER A 53 19.39 -4.78 20.30
C SER A 53 20.71 -4.53 19.58
N SER A 54 21.10 -5.40 18.63
CA SER A 54 22.34 -5.25 17.86
C SER A 54 22.12 -4.72 16.45
N LYS A 55 20.90 -4.86 15.90
CA LYS A 55 20.56 -4.58 14.50
C LYS A 55 19.48 -3.53 14.29
N GLU A 56 19.13 -2.76 15.32
CA GLU A 56 18.06 -1.74 15.27
C GLU A 56 18.15 -0.83 14.03
N SER A 57 19.31 -0.19 13.80
CA SER A 57 19.49 0.71 12.66
C SER A 57 19.33 0.01 11.31
N GLU A 58 19.89 -1.19 11.17
CA GLU A 58 19.81 -1.98 9.93
C GLU A 58 18.36 -2.39 9.64
N VAL A 59 17.61 -2.82 10.66
CA VAL A 59 16.18 -3.15 10.53
C VAL A 59 15.37 -1.94 10.12
N VAL A 60 15.64 -0.78 10.72
CA VAL A 60 14.97 0.48 10.36
C VAL A 60 15.24 0.82 8.89
N ASP A 61 16.50 0.79 8.46
CA ASP A 61 16.88 1.18 7.10
C ASP A 61 16.29 0.21 6.05
N ILE A 62 16.34 -1.10 6.29
CA ILE A 62 15.71 -2.10 5.42
C ILE A 62 14.20 -1.89 5.33
N MET A 63 13.52 -1.65 6.45
CA MET A 63 12.07 -1.43 6.46
C MET A 63 11.68 -0.17 5.68
N MET A 64 12.46 0.91 5.77
CA MET A 64 12.20 2.12 4.99
C MET A 64 12.28 1.84 3.49
N VAL A 65 13.31 1.12 3.02
CA VAL A 65 13.43 0.75 1.60
C VAL A 65 12.25 -0.10 1.13
N LEU A 66 11.86 -1.12 1.90
CA LEU A 66 10.73 -1.98 1.55
C LEU A 66 9.40 -1.23 1.47
N TYR A 67 9.17 -0.27 2.37
CA TYR A 67 7.95 0.54 2.35
C TYR A 67 7.89 1.50 1.17
N ASP A 68 9.01 2.10 0.79
CA ASP A 68 9.10 2.97 -0.39
C ASP A 68 8.82 2.16 -1.68
N GLU A 69 9.42 0.98 -1.81
CA GLU A 69 9.17 0.08 -2.96
C GLU A 69 7.70 -0.37 -3.02
N GLU A 70 7.09 -0.71 -1.88
CA GLU A 70 5.67 -1.11 -1.82
C GLU A 70 4.73 0.04 -2.20
N GLU A 71 5.07 1.28 -1.84
CA GLU A 71 4.30 2.47 -2.21
C GLU A 71 4.41 2.77 -3.72
N ILE A 72 5.61 2.66 -4.28
CA ILE A 72 5.83 2.79 -5.74
C ILE A 72 4.99 1.75 -6.48
N MET A 73 5.07 0.47 -6.10
CA MET A 73 4.29 -0.59 -6.74
C MET A 73 2.78 -0.38 -6.62
N ARG A 74 2.30 0.08 -5.45
CA ARG A 74 0.89 0.37 -5.24
C ARG A 74 0.40 1.50 -6.14
N SER A 75 1.14 2.61 -6.21
CA SER A 75 0.80 3.75 -7.07
C SER A 75 0.80 3.38 -8.55
N TYR A 76 1.74 2.52 -8.98
CA TYR A 76 1.76 2.02 -10.36
C TYR A 76 0.50 1.21 -10.69
N VAL A 77 0.11 0.26 -9.84
CA VAL A 77 -1.11 -0.53 -10.03
C VAL A 77 -2.36 0.36 -10.01
N GLU A 78 -2.43 1.33 -9.09
CA GLU A 78 -3.54 2.28 -9.02
C GLU A 78 -3.63 3.13 -10.29
N SER A 79 -2.49 3.57 -10.85
CA SER A 79 -2.42 4.27 -12.13
C SER A 79 -2.90 3.40 -13.29
N GLU A 80 -2.41 2.16 -13.42
CA GLU A 80 -2.80 1.25 -14.51
C GLU A 80 -4.31 0.93 -14.45
N VAL A 81 -4.87 0.75 -13.25
CA VAL A 81 -6.31 0.57 -13.06
C VAL A 81 -7.07 1.84 -13.45
N TYR A 82 -6.57 3.01 -13.06
CA TYR A 82 -7.17 4.29 -13.43
C TYR A 82 -7.14 4.51 -14.95
N ASP A 83 -6.00 4.28 -15.60
CA ASP A 83 -5.82 4.38 -17.05
C ASP A 83 -6.75 3.41 -17.79
N SER A 84 -6.92 2.19 -17.29
CA SER A 84 -7.88 1.22 -17.83
C SER A 84 -9.32 1.72 -17.77
N LYS A 85 -9.71 2.41 -16.69
CA LYS A 85 -11.02 3.06 -16.57
C LYS A 85 -11.17 4.21 -17.57
N ILE A 86 -10.13 5.02 -17.74
CA ILE A 86 -10.09 6.12 -18.73
C ILE A 86 -10.27 5.57 -20.14
N ASP A 87 -9.55 4.51 -20.51
CA ASP A 87 -9.66 3.89 -21.84
C ASP A 87 -11.02 3.25 -22.10
N THR A 88 -11.65 2.73 -21.05
CA THR A 88 -13.03 2.22 -21.12
C THR A 88 -14.01 3.36 -21.36
N ALA A 89 -13.90 4.46 -20.60
CA ALA A 89 -14.72 5.65 -20.78
C ALA A 89 -14.55 6.25 -22.19
N ARG A 90 -13.31 6.40 -22.68
CA ARG A 90 -13.02 6.89 -24.04
C ARG A 90 -13.71 6.06 -25.11
N ARG A 91 -13.68 4.73 -25.00
CA ARG A 91 -14.37 3.83 -25.95
C ARG A 91 -15.89 4.03 -25.92
N MET A 92 -16.48 4.15 -24.73
CA MET A 92 -17.92 4.39 -24.58
C MET A 92 -18.35 5.77 -25.11
N LEU A 93 -17.54 6.81 -24.89
CA LEU A 93 -17.79 8.15 -25.42
C LEU A 93 -17.71 8.19 -26.93
N SER A 94 -16.70 7.53 -27.52
CA SER A 94 -16.53 7.45 -28.98
C SER A 94 -17.65 6.67 -29.67
N ASP A 95 -18.26 5.68 -29.00
CA ASP A 95 -19.43 4.95 -29.50
C ASP A 95 -20.71 5.81 -29.51
N GLY A 96 -20.80 6.79 -28.59
CA GLY A 96 -21.90 7.77 -28.54
C GLY A 96 -23.26 7.23 -28.11
N ALA A 97 -23.37 5.93 -27.79
CA ALA A 97 -24.64 5.29 -27.42
C ALA A 97 -25.10 5.61 -25.98
N LEU A 98 -24.20 6.08 -25.12
CA LEU A 98 -24.45 6.29 -23.69
C LEU A 98 -24.34 7.77 -23.32
N SER A 99 -25.22 8.24 -22.43
CA SER A 99 -25.10 9.56 -21.81
C SER A 99 -23.86 9.65 -20.91
N LEU A 100 -23.32 10.85 -20.70
CA LEU A 100 -22.15 11.08 -19.83
C LEU A 100 -22.32 10.48 -18.42
N ASP A 101 -23.51 10.61 -17.82
CA ASP A 101 -23.80 10.05 -16.48
C ASP A 101 -23.68 8.52 -16.46
N LYS A 102 -24.13 7.85 -17.54
CA LYS A 102 -24.01 6.39 -17.69
C LYS A 102 -22.57 5.96 -17.93
N VAL A 103 -21.79 6.74 -18.68
CA VAL A 103 -20.37 6.45 -18.87
C VAL A 103 -19.60 6.60 -17.55
N ALA A 104 -19.89 7.61 -16.75
CA ALA A 104 -19.31 7.78 -15.41
C ALA A 104 -19.63 6.58 -14.50
N GLU A 105 -20.89 6.14 -14.50
CA GLU A 105 -21.33 4.96 -13.75
C GLU A 105 -20.59 3.68 -14.17
N PHE A 106 -20.51 3.38 -15.47
CA PHE A 106 -19.90 2.14 -15.97
C PHE A 106 -18.38 2.11 -15.90
N SER A 107 -17.71 3.25 -16.12
CA SER A 107 -16.26 3.36 -15.99
C SER A 107 -15.80 3.54 -14.55
N ASN A 108 -16.74 3.79 -13.63
CA ASN A 108 -16.48 4.09 -12.22
C ASN A 108 -15.47 5.25 -12.06
N LEU A 109 -15.74 6.33 -12.81
CA LEU A 109 -15.02 7.60 -12.84
C LEU A 109 -15.96 8.75 -12.45
N PRO A 110 -15.43 9.83 -11.84
CA PRO A 110 -16.21 11.03 -11.57
C PRO A 110 -16.77 11.66 -12.86
N ILE A 111 -17.95 12.28 -12.76
CA ILE A 111 -18.61 12.90 -13.93
C ILE A 111 -17.78 14.06 -14.50
N GLU A 112 -16.99 14.73 -13.68
CA GLU A 112 -16.05 15.79 -14.07
C GLU A 112 -15.00 15.25 -15.05
N VAL A 113 -14.40 14.10 -14.73
CA VAL A 113 -13.40 13.43 -15.58
C VAL A 113 -14.03 13.03 -16.92
N ILE A 114 -15.27 12.54 -16.91
CA ILE A 114 -15.98 12.17 -18.14
C ILE A 114 -16.27 13.39 -19.02
N ARG A 115 -16.63 14.54 -18.43
CA ARG A 115 -16.86 15.79 -19.17
C ARG A 115 -15.57 16.29 -19.83
N GLU A 116 -14.45 16.21 -19.14
CA GLU A 116 -13.13 16.55 -19.70
C GLU A 116 -12.78 15.63 -20.88
N LEU A 117 -12.86 14.31 -20.70
CA LEU A 117 -12.61 13.33 -21.77
C LEU A 117 -13.53 13.52 -22.98
N SER A 118 -14.80 13.84 -22.75
CA SER A 118 -15.75 14.13 -23.84
C SER A 118 -15.39 15.40 -24.59
N GLY A 119 -14.83 16.41 -23.92
CA GLY A 119 -14.35 17.64 -24.55
C GLY A 119 -13.11 17.43 -25.42
N GLU A 120 -12.19 16.56 -24.99
CA GLU A 120 -11.00 16.18 -25.77
C GLU A 120 -11.33 15.45 -27.09
N LEU A 121 -12.44 14.71 -27.12
CA LEU A 121 -12.87 13.91 -28.27
C LEU A 121 -13.67 14.71 -29.31
N GLN A 122 -14.15 15.92 -28.99
CA GLN A 122 -14.85 16.76 -29.95
C GLN A 122 -13.83 17.44 -30.88
N PRO A 123 -13.90 17.24 -32.21
CA PRO A 123 -13.03 17.97 -33.13
C PRO A 123 -13.39 19.46 -33.11
N VAL A 124 -12.36 20.31 -33.17
CA VAL A 124 -12.46 21.77 -33.39
C VAL A 124 -13.16 22.08 -34.71
#